data_AF-A0A662P0Z7-F1
#
_entry.id   AF-A0A662P0Z7-F1
#
_cell.length_a   1.000
_cell.length_b   1.000
_cell.length_c   1.000
_cell.angle_alpha   90.00
_cell.angle_beta   90.00
_cell.angle_gamma   90.00
#
_symmetry.space_group_name_H-M   'P 1'
#
loop_
_entity.id
_entity.type
_entity.pdbx_description
1 polymer ?
#
loop_
_entity_poly.entity_id
_entity_poly.type
_entity_poly.pdbx_seq_one_letter_code
_entity_poly.pdbx_strand_id
1 'polypeptide(L)'
;MVKRKRRMSWVPTHEEVIDKAFRRAKRVAMGIWTSTRGSHIYRTKKTEEQRVLTAWQVMNDKLKAITENKIDFDELHPFYRDLITAKIDVRRATTCYRRIEWAASKILEIRKETIRKIRRSRMKEEIIRARREFYGRSSSILRDISDCFQLLRDLRQILEDLPTIDPEREVVIVAGYPNVGKSTLLRKLTKSNPKVSPYPFTTKKIQVGVTEDGIQVIDSPGLLYREKKNWIEKQAVAALRHLKGVIVYVFDPT
;
A
#
# COMPACT_ATOMS: atom_id res chain seq x y z
N MET A 1 0.95 4.42 18.55
CA MET A 1 0.40 3.79 17.32
C MET A 1 1.16 2.52 16.89
N VAL A 2 1.70 1.74 17.83
CA VAL A 2 2.73 0.71 17.54
C VAL A 2 2.20 -0.73 17.49
N LYS A 3 0.96 -0.98 17.94
CA LYS A 3 0.46 -2.36 18.13
C LYS A 3 -0.22 -3.04 16.95
N ARG A 4 -0.43 -2.37 15.81
CA ARG A 4 -0.85 -3.05 14.58
C ARG A 4 -0.15 -2.36 13.43
N LYS A 5 0.77 -3.06 12.74
CA LYS A 5 0.98 -2.80 11.31
C LYS A 5 -0.43 -2.81 10.70
N ARG A 6 -1.06 -1.65 10.50
CA ARG A 6 -2.27 -1.55 9.69
C ARG A 6 -1.80 -2.07 8.34
N ARG A 7 -2.10 -3.34 8.07
CA ARG A 7 -1.72 -3.99 6.82
C ARG A 7 -2.51 -3.24 5.76
N MET A 8 -1.82 -2.37 5.04
CA MET A 8 -2.37 -1.73 3.86
C MET A 8 -2.96 -2.84 2.98
N SER A 9 -4.16 -2.61 2.45
CA SER A 9 -4.84 -3.58 1.58
C SER A 9 -3.97 -3.95 0.39
N TRP A 10 -4.22 -5.11 -0.21
CA TRP A 10 -3.50 -5.47 -1.44
C TRP A 10 -3.91 -4.54 -2.57
N VAL A 11 -2.93 -3.98 -3.27
CA VAL A 11 -3.11 -3.01 -4.35
C VAL A 11 -2.94 -3.75 -5.69
N PRO A 12 -4.04 -3.97 -6.45
CA PRO A 12 -3.97 -4.58 -7.78
C PRO A 12 -3.26 -3.67 -8.80
N THR A 13 -2.91 -4.21 -9.97
CA THR A 13 -2.70 -3.37 -11.15
C THR A 13 -4.04 -2.88 -11.72
N HIS A 14 -4.01 -1.80 -12.50
CA HIS A 14 -5.21 -1.32 -13.19
C HIS A 14 -5.79 -2.39 -14.16
N GLU A 15 -4.95 -3.16 -14.82
CA GLU A 15 -5.35 -4.28 -15.70
C GLU A 15 -6.07 -5.38 -14.92
N GLU A 16 -5.53 -5.79 -13.76
CA GLU A 16 -6.17 -6.80 -12.91
C GLU A 16 -7.57 -6.36 -12.45
N VAL A 17 -7.76 -5.06 -12.17
CA VAL A 17 -9.08 -4.50 -11.83
C VAL A 17 -10.03 -4.61 -13.02
N ILE A 18 -9.60 -4.19 -14.21
CA ILE A 18 -10.39 -4.23 -15.45
C ILE A 18 -10.78 -5.67 -15.78
N ASP A 19 -9.81 -6.57 -15.83
CA ASP A 19 -10.02 -7.98 -16.18
C ASP A 19 -10.97 -8.67 -15.23
N LYS A 20 -10.79 -8.46 -13.92
CA LYS A 20 -11.66 -9.05 -12.91
C LYS A 20 -13.08 -8.50 -13.02
N ALA A 21 -13.24 -7.20 -13.25
CA ALA A 21 -14.53 -6.57 -13.44
C ALA A 21 -15.26 -7.14 -14.67
N PHE A 22 -14.60 -7.16 -15.83
CA PHE A 22 -15.21 -7.62 -17.08
C PHE A 22 -15.50 -9.12 -17.07
N ARG A 23 -14.61 -9.93 -16.50
CA ARG A 23 -14.83 -11.37 -16.35
C ARG A 23 -16.03 -11.67 -15.45
N ARG A 24 -16.14 -10.98 -14.30
CA ARG A 24 -17.29 -11.15 -13.38
C ARG A 24 -18.59 -10.66 -14.03
N ALA A 25 -18.56 -9.52 -14.69
CA ALA A 25 -19.72 -8.95 -15.38
C ALA A 25 -20.21 -9.85 -16.52
N LYS A 26 -19.31 -10.44 -17.32
CA LYS A 26 -19.66 -11.42 -18.37
C LYS A 26 -20.41 -12.61 -17.77
N ARG A 27 -19.89 -13.18 -16.67
CA ARG A 27 -20.49 -14.33 -15.98
C ARG A 27 -21.90 -14.03 -15.47
N VAL A 28 -22.07 -12.92 -14.74
CA VAL A 28 -23.38 -12.52 -14.20
C VAL A 28 -24.39 -12.26 -15.31
N ALA A 29 -23.98 -11.57 -16.37
CA ALA A 29 -24.84 -11.26 -17.51
C ALA A 29 -25.37 -12.51 -18.22
N MET A 30 -24.58 -13.58 -18.34
CA MET A 30 -25.04 -14.85 -18.92
C MET A 30 -26.20 -15.45 -18.11
N GLY A 31 -26.09 -15.46 -16.77
CA GLY A 31 -27.16 -15.94 -15.89
C GLY A 31 -28.44 -15.09 -15.95
N ILE A 32 -28.30 -13.76 -16.09
CA ILE A 32 -29.44 -12.86 -16.28
C ILE A 32 -30.13 -13.11 -17.63
N TRP A 33 -29.35 -13.33 -18.69
CA TRP A 33 -29.90 -13.62 -20.02
C TRP A 33 -30.74 -14.90 -20.03
N THR A 34 -30.25 -15.98 -19.43
CA THR A 34 -30.96 -17.28 -19.41
C THR A 34 -32.23 -17.24 -18.55
N SER A 35 -32.20 -16.54 -17.41
CA SER A 35 -33.33 -16.48 -16.47
C SER A 35 -34.42 -15.46 -16.83
N THR A 36 -34.09 -14.40 -17.58
CA THR A 36 -35.04 -13.32 -17.88
C THR A 36 -35.98 -13.71 -19.03
N ARG A 37 -37.29 -13.64 -18.79
CA ARG A 37 -38.35 -13.76 -19.80
C ARG A 37 -38.80 -12.39 -20.33
N GLY A 38 -39.44 -12.36 -21.49
CA GLY A 38 -39.94 -11.14 -22.15
C GLY A 38 -39.33 -10.91 -23.53
N SER A 39 -39.63 -9.76 -24.13
CA SER A 39 -39.15 -9.40 -25.46
C SER A 39 -37.62 -9.39 -25.55
N HIS A 40 -37.08 -9.64 -26.74
CA HIS A 40 -35.62 -9.67 -26.94
C HIS A 40 -34.96 -8.35 -26.51
N ILE A 41 -35.60 -7.21 -26.78
CA ILE A 41 -35.10 -5.90 -26.36
C ILE A 41 -35.12 -5.72 -24.85
N TYR A 42 -36.20 -6.15 -24.18
CA TYR A 42 -36.30 -6.10 -22.72
C TYR A 42 -35.20 -6.94 -22.04
N ARG A 43 -35.02 -8.18 -22.52
CA ARG A 43 -33.94 -9.07 -22.05
C ARG A 43 -32.58 -8.44 -22.25
N THR A 44 -32.33 -7.85 -23.42
CA THR A 44 -31.06 -7.17 -23.72
C THR A 44 -30.80 -6.01 -22.76
N LYS A 45 -31.79 -5.14 -22.52
CA LYS A 45 -31.66 -4.03 -21.56
C LYS A 45 -31.28 -4.54 -20.17
N LYS A 46 -32.04 -5.51 -19.65
CA LYS A 46 -31.83 -6.06 -18.31
C LYS A 46 -30.45 -6.71 -18.18
N THR A 47 -30.04 -7.50 -19.17
CA THR A 47 -28.72 -8.15 -19.18
C THR A 47 -27.58 -7.14 -19.22
N GLU A 48 -27.63 -6.13 -20.10
CA GLU A 48 -26.54 -5.16 -20.23
C GLU A 48 -26.50 -4.14 -19.10
N GLU A 49 -27.65 -3.76 -18.53
CA GLU A 49 -27.73 -2.99 -17.29
C GLU A 49 -27.03 -3.72 -16.14
N GLN A 50 -27.37 -4.99 -15.91
CA GLN A 50 -26.71 -5.79 -14.87
C GLN A 50 -25.21 -5.99 -15.12
N ARG A 51 -24.81 -6.08 -16.38
CA ARG A 51 -23.39 -6.16 -16.76
C ARG A 51 -22.63 -4.88 -16.37
N VAL A 52 -23.17 -3.70 -16.69
CA VAL A 52 -22.59 -2.40 -16.29
C VAL A 52 -22.54 -2.25 -14.77
N LEU A 53 -23.62 -2.59 -14.07
CA LEU A 53 -23.68 -2.53 -12.60
C LEU A 53 -22.62 -3.42 -11.95
N THR A 54 -22.50 -4.68 -12.41
CA THR A 54 -21.52 -5.64 -11.88
C THR A 54 -20.08 -5.17 -12.13
N ALA A 55 -19.78 -4.67 -13.33
CA ALA A 55 -18.44 -4.16 -13.65
C ALA A 55 -18.08 -2.97 -12.77
N TRP A 56 -18.98 -1.98 -12.65
CA TRP A 56 -18.78 -0.84 -11.74
C TRP A 56 -18.55 -1.29 -10.30
N GLN A 57 -19.37 -2.22 -9.79
CA GLN A 57 -19.27 -2.67 -8.40
C GLN A 57 -17.89 -3.28 -8.13
N VAL A 58 -17.42 -4.18 -9.00
CA VAL A 58 -16.08 -4.79 -8.84
C VAL A 58 -14.97 -3.74 -8.87
N MET A 59 -15.04 -2.77 -9.79
CA MET A 59 -14.06 -1.67 -9.85
C MET A 59 -14.10 -0.84 -8.57
N ASN A 60 -15.29 -0.38 -8.18
CA ASN A 60 -15.50 0.44 -7.00
C ASN A 60 -15.01 -0.25 -5.71
N ASP A 61 -15.34 -1.52 -5.52
CA ASP A 61 -14.95 -2.27 -4.32
C ASP A 61 -13.41 -2.41 -4.27
N LYS A 62 -12.76 -2.58 -5.41
CA LYS A 62 -11.29 -2.62 -5.48
C LYS A 62 -10.64 -1.28 -5.18
N LEU A 63 -11.17 -0.19 -5.75
CA LEU A 63 -10.65 1.15 -5.47
C LEU A 63 -10.88 1.55 -4.01
N LYS A 64 -12.06 1.28 -3.45
CA LYS A 64 -12.39 1.55 -2.04
C LYS A 64 -11.49 0.78 -1.09
N ALA A 65 -11.23 -0.49 -1.35
CA ALA A 65 -10.35 -1.30 -0.51
C ALA A 65 -8.94 -0.69 -0.37
N ILE A 66 -8.44 0.03 -1.39
CA ILE A 66 -7.16 0.73 -1.35
C ILE A 66 -7.22 1.95 -0.42
N THR A 67 -8.35 2.68 -0.42
CA THR A 67 -8.50 3.95 0.29
C THR A 67 -9.03 3.80 1.72
N GLU A 68 -9.75 2.71 2.03
CA GLU A 68 -10.33 2.44 3.36
C GLU A 68 -9.27 2.34 4.47
N ASN A 69 -8.10 1.76 4.16
CA ASN A 69 -6.98 1.63 5.09
C ASN A 69 -5.79 2.50 4.67
N LYS A 70 -6.07 3.70 4.14
CA LYS A 70 -5.01 4.65 3.79
C LYS A 70 -4.20 5.03 5.03
N ILE A 71 -2.92 5.29 4.80
CA ILE A 71 -2.01 5.74 5.85
C ILE A 71 -2.09 7.25 5.91
N ASP A 72 -2.34 7.74 7.10
CA ASP A 72 -2.12 9.14 7.42
C ASP A 72 -0.65 9.32 7.79
N PHE A 73 0.11 9.97 6.92
CA PHE A 73 1.54 10.19 7.12
C PHE A 73 1.83 11.25 8.19
N ASP A 74 0.86 12.12 8.47
CA ASP A 74 1.01 13.19 9.46
C ASP A 74 0.81 12.66 10.88
N GLU A 75 0.01 11.60 11.04
CA GLU A 75 -0.16 10.88 12.31
C GLU A 75 0.99 9.91 12.63
N LEU A 76 1.90 9.65 11.69
CA LEU A 76 3.04 8.77 11.94
C LEU A 76 4.05 9.41 12.88
N HIS A 77 4.62 8.58 13.77
CA HIS A 77 5.78 9.00 14.56
C HIS A 77 6.91 9.48 13.62
N PRO A 78 7.60 10.59 13.93
CA PRO A 78 8.65 11.17 13.08
C PRO A 78 9.71 10.17 12.59
N PHE A 79 10.13 9.23 13.46
CA PHE A 79 10.98 8.10 13.08
C PHE A 79 10.49 7.37 11.82
N TYR A 80 9.25 6.90 11.80
CA TYR A 80 8.69 6.15 10.68
C TYR A 80 8.41 7.03 9.48
N ARG A 81 7.94 8.27 9.71
CA ARG A 81 7.70 9.25 8.65
C ARG A 81 8.97 9.53 7.86
N ASP A 82 10.10 9.74 8.56
CA ASP A 82 11.39 10.02 7.92
C ASP A 82 11.94 8.80 7.17
N LEU A 83 11.78 7.59 7.73
CA LEU A 83 12.16 6.36 7.04
C LEU A 83 11.36 6.13 5.75
N ILE A 84 10.06 6.42 5.77
CA ILE A 84 9.21 6.32 4.57
C ILE A 84 9.56 7.41 3.57
N THR A 85 9.71 8.66 4.02
CA THR A 85 10.02 9.81 3.17
C THR A 85 11.36 9.65 2.47
N ALA A 86 12.32 8.95 3.08
CA ALA A 86 13.59 8.61 2.43
C ALA A 86 13.41 7.65 1.23
N LYS A 87 12.37 6.80 1.23
CA LYS A 87 12.10 5.81 0.16
C LYS A 87 11.10 6.28 -0.88
N ILE A 88 10.13 7.11 -0.49
CA ILE A 88 9.00 7.46 -1.34
C ILE A 88 8.48 8.86 -1.03
N ASP A 89 8.02 9.55 -2.06
CA ASP A 89 7.32 10.83 -1.91
C ASP A 89 5.93 10.62 -1.27
N VAL A 90 5.85 10.92 0.03
CA VAL A 90 4.62 10.81 0.82
C VAL A 90 3.53 11.77 0.35
N ARG A 91 3.88 12.95 -0.21
CA ARG A 91 2.89 13.90 -0.76
C ARG A 91 2.28 13.34 -2.03
N ARG A 92 3.11 12.73 -2.89
CA ARG A 92 2.62 12.04 -4.09
C ARG A 92 1.76 10.83 -3.72
N ALA A 93 2.12 10.06 -2.68
CA ALA A 93 1.28 8.97 -2.16
C ALA A 93 -0.11 9.47 -1.70
N THR A 94 -0.16 10.54 -0.91
CA THR A 94 -1.42 11.19 -0.49
C THR A 94 -2.24 11.66 -1.68
N THR A 95 -1.60 12.25 -2.68
CA THR A 95 -2.25 12.67 -3.93
C THR A 95 -2.82 11.46 -4.67
N CYS A 96 -2.11 10.34 -4.70
CA CYS A 96 -2.58 9.12 -5.34
C CYS A 96 -3.81 8.50 -4.67
N TYR A 97 -3.89 8.51 -3.33
CA TYR A 97 -5.13 8.12 -2.66
C TYR A 97 -6.31 8.99 -3.12
N ARG A 98 -6.14 10.32 -3.21
CA ARG A 98 -7.18 11.23 -3.70
C ARG A 98 -7.55 10.98 -5.16
N ARG A 99 -6.57 10.69 -6.04
CA ARG A 99 -6.82 10.34 -7.44
C ARG A 99 -7.62 9.03 -7.58
N ILE A 100 -7.39 8.05 -6.71
CA ILE A 100 -8.17 6.80 -6.65
C ILE A 100 -9.61 7.07 -6.20
N GLU A 101 -9.80 7.88 -5.15
CA GLU A 101 -11.14 8.30 -4.67
C GLU A 101 -11.90 9.06 -5.78
N TRP A 102 -11.21 9.95 -6.50
CA TRP A 102 -11.76 10.66 -7.67
C TRP A 102 -12.16 9.70 -8.79
N ALA A 103 -11.30 8.74 -9.14
CA ALA A 103 -11.58 7.76 -10.18
C ALA A 103 -12.82 6.92 -9.84
N ALA A 104 -12.95 6.47 -8.59
CA ALA A 104 -14.13 5.74 -8.13
C ALA A 104 -15.41 6.56 -8.28
N SER A 105 -15.37 7.84 -7.88
CA SER A 105 -16.48 8.79 -8.04
C SER A 105 -16.81 9.03 -9.51
N LYS A 106 -15.80 9.18 -10.37
CA LYS A 106 -16.00 9.43 -11.80
C LYS A 106 -16.62 8.23 -12.52
N ILE A 107 -16.17 7.01 -12.22
CA ILE A 107 -16.76 5.79 -12.78
C ILE A 107 -18.23 5.63 -12.32
N LEU A 108 -18.55 6.02 -11.08
CA LEU A 108 -19.93 6.04 -10.58
C LEU A 108 -20.84 7.01 -11.38
N GLU A 109 -20.34 8.20 -11.74
CA GLU A 109 -21.07 9.13 -12.61
C GLU A 109 -21.35 8.53 -13.98
N ILE A 110 -20.32 7.98 -14.63
CA ILE A 110 -20.44 7.35 -15.96
C ILE A 110 -21.42 6.19 -15.90
N ARG A 111 -21.37 5.37 -14.85
CA ARG A 111 -22.36 4.30 -14.63
C ARG A 111 -23.78 4.86 -14.59
N LYS A 112 -24.04 5.92 -13.80
CA LYS A 112 -25.39 6.54 -13.71
C LYS A 112 -25.87 7.02 -15.08
N GLU A 113 -24.99 7.66 -15.85
CA GLU A 113 -25.27 8.11 -17.22
C GLU A 113 -25.61 6.93 -18.14
N THR A 114 -24.77 5.90 -18.16
CA THR A 114 -24.95 4.71 -19.01
C THR A 114 -26.23 3.96 -18.69
N ILE A 115 -26.57 3.76 -17.41
CA ILE A 115 -27.82 3.08 -17.05
C ILE A 115 -29.05 3.86 -17.56
N ARG A 116 -29.03 5.20 -17.47
CA ARG A 116 -30.10 6.03 -18.04
C ARG A 116 -30.19 5.88 -19.56
N LYS A 117 -29.05 5.87 -20.26
CA LYS A 117 -28.99 5.64 -21.72
C LYS A 117 -29.60 4.29 -22.08
N ILE A 118 -29.14 3.19 -21.45
CA ILE A 118 -29.63 1.82 -21.71
C ILE A 118 -31.16 1.72 -21.52
N ARG A 119 -31.68 2.30 -20.43
CA ARG A 119 -33.12 2.25 -20.14
C ARG A 119 -33.95 2.97 -21.20
N ARG A 120 -33.46 4.10 -21.73
CA ARG A 120 -34.13 4.91 -22.76
C ARG A 120 -33.98 4.37 -24.18
N SER A 121 -32.95 3.57 -24.46
CA SER A 121 -32.69 3.02 -25.80
C SER A 121 -33.88 2.25 -26.38
N ARG A 122 -34.11 2.38 -27.68
CA ARG A 122 -35.17 1.66 -28.42
C ARG A 122 -34.62 0.59 -29.35
N MET A 123 -33.31 0.58 -29.58
CA MET A 123 -32.63 -0.39 -30.43
C MET A 123 -31.52 -1.12 -29.68
N LYS A 124 -31.22 -2.34 -30.13
CA LYS A 124 -30.19 -3.20 -29.53
C LYS A 124 -28.80 -2.57 -29.64
N GLU A 125 -28.55 -1.92 -30.77
CA GLU A 125 -27.28 -1.28 -31.14
C GLU A 125 -26.96 -0.13 -30.18
N GLU A 126 -27.96 0.65 -29.78
CA GLU A 126 -27.82 1.74 -28.80
C GLU A 126 -27.43 1.20 -27.42
N ILE A 127 -28.05 0.10 -26.99
CA ILE A 127 -27.75 -0.55 -25.70
C ILE A 127 -26.29 -1.04 -25.69
N ILE A 128 -25.88 -1.73 -26.76
CA ILE A 128 -24.52 -2.25 -26.90
C ILE A 128 -23.50 -1.10 -26.94
N ARG A 129 -23.82 -0.02 -27.65
CA ARG A 129 -22.99 1.20 -27.74
C ARG A 129 -22.82 1.83 -26.36
N ALA A 130 -23.90 2.08 -25.64
CA ALA A 130 -23.86 2.68 -24.29
C ALA A 130 -23.00 1.85 -23.31
N ARG A 131 -23.09 0.51 -23.38
CA ARG A 131 -22.24 -0.38 -22.60
C ARG A 131 -20.76 -0.30 -23.02
N ARG A 132 -20.46 -0.28 -24.33
CA ARG A 132 -19.08 -0.16 -24.84
C ARG A 132 -18.46 1.17 -24.40
N GLU A 133 -19.21 2.27 -24.45
CA GLU A 133 -18.79 3.58 -23.93
C GLU A 133 -18.41 3.51 -22.45
N PHE A 134 -19.24 2.87 -21.61
CA PHE A 134 -18.93 2.67 -20.19
C PHE A 134 -17.61 1.91 -19.99
N TYR A 135 -17.41 0.81 -20.71
CA TYR A 135 -16.18 0.01 -20.62
C TYR A 135 -14.95 0.82 -21.06
N GLY A 136 -15.01 1.48 -22.21
CA GLY A 136 -13.92 2.30 -22.71
C GLY A 136 -13.53 3.43 -21.75
N ARG A 137 -14.53 4.20 -21.28
CA ARG A 137 -14.29 5.33 -20.38
C ARG A 137 -13.77 4.89 -19.01
N SER A 138 -14.33 3.82 -18.44
CA SER A 138 -13.86 3.28 -17.15
C SER A 138 -12.45 2.69 -17.24
N SER A 139 -12.13 1.95 -18.30
CA SER A 139 -10.78 1.47 -18.56
C SER A 139 -9.78 2.61 -18.77
N SER A 140 -10.16 3.67 -19.49
CA SER A 140 -9.32 4.86 -19.67
C SER A 140 -9.01 5.50 -18.32
N ILE A 141 -10.03 5.77 -17.49
CA ILE A 141 -9.83 6.36 -16.15
C ILE A 141 -8.89 5.52 -15.30
N LEU A 142 -9.05 4.19 -15.29
CA LEU A 142 -8.17 3.30 -14.52
C LEU A 142 -6.74 3.29 -15.05
N ARG A 143 -6.55 3.41 -16.37
CA ARG A 143 -5.22 3.53 -16.99
C ARG A 143 -4.57 4.88 -16.66
N ASP A 144 -5.34 5.96 -16.64
CA ASP A 144 -4.84 7.32 -16.33
C ASP A 144 -4.27 7.42 -14.91
N ILE A 145 -4.70 6.57 -13.99
CA ILE A 145 -4.19 6.47 -12.61
C ILE A 145 -3.28 5.26 -12.39
N SER A 146 -2.80 4.61 -13.46
CA SER A 146 -1.94 3.42 -13.38
C SER A 146 -0.66 3.66 -12.55
N ASP A 147 -0.08 4.85 -12.64
CA ASP A 147 1.09 5.26 -11.87
C ASP A 147 0.82 5.27 -10.36
N CYS A 148 -0.40 5.63 -9.95
CA CYS A 148 -0.82 5.59 -8.56
C CYS A 148 -0.99 4.18 -8.00
N PHE A 149 -1.47 3.23 -8.81
CA PHE A 149 -1.46 1.82 -8.39
C PHE A 149 -0.04 1.33 -8.14
N GLN A 150 0.90 1.65 -9.03
CA GLN A 150 2.29 1.24 -8.86
C GLN A 150 2.92 1.88 -7.62
N LEU A 151 2.78 3.20 -7.46
CA LEU A 151 3.34 3.92 -6.32
C LEU A 151 2.81 3.39 -4.98
N LEU A 152 1.51 3.09 -4.89
CA LEU A 152 0.92 2.54 -3.66
C LEU A 152 1.32 1.07 -3.41
N ARG A 153 1.65 0.30 -4.45
CA ARG A 153 2.28 -1.02 -4.29
C ARG A 153 3.68 -0.89 -3.71
N ASP A 154 4.47 0.06 -4.22
CA ASP A 154 5.82 0.31 -3.73
C ASP A 154 5.78 0.78 -2.26
N LEU A 155 4.84 1.69 -1.93
CA LEU A 155 4.57 2.10 -0.55
C LEU A 155 4.26 0.90 0.35
N ARG A 156 3.38 0.00 -0.10
CA ARG A 156 3.05 -1.20 0.66
C ARG A 156 4.28 -2.05 0.95
N GLN A 157 5.13 -2.30 -0.06
CA GLN A 157 6.37 -3.05 0.11
C GLN A 157 7.30 -2.37 1.13
N ILE A 158 7.44 -1.05 1.03
CA ILE A 158 8.23 -0.25 1.98
C ILE A 158 7.77 -0.47 3.42
N LEU A 159 6.46 -0.42 3.66
CA LEU A 159 5.86 -0.60 4.99
C LEU A 159 6.03 -2.01 5.54
N GLU A 160 6.00 -3.02 4.67
CA GLU A 160 6.28 -4.40 5.05
C GLU A 160 7.74 -4.54 5.53
N ASP A 161 8.67 -3.84 4.87
CA ASP A 161 10.11 -3.81 5.15
C ASP A 161 10.55 -2.82 6.25
N LEU A 162 9.62 -2.11 6.89
CA LEU A 162 9.97 -1.22 8.01
C LEU A 162 10.39 -2.02 9.25
N PRO A 163 11.39 -1.52 10.00
CA PRO A 163 11.84 -2.16 11.23
C PRO A 163 10.74 -2.16 12.28
N THR A 164 10.62 -3.24 13.04
CA THR A 164 9.72 -3.33 14.19
C THR A 164 10.38 -2.73 15.43
N ILE A 165 10.37 -1.41 15.55
CA ILE A 165 10.87 -0.65 16.71
C ILE A 165 9.70 0.15 17.29
N ASP A 166 9.49 0.09 18.60
CA ASP A 166 8.56 0.97 19.29
C ASP A 166 9.25 2.31 19.60
N PRO A 167 8.99 3.41 18.87
CA PRO A 167 9.70 4.66 19.09
C PRO A 167 9.35 5.34 20.42
N GLU A 168 8.28 4.92 21.09
CA GLU A 168 7.89 5.47 22.40
C GLU A 168 8.63 4.80 23.57
N ARG A 169 9.30 3.67 23.32
CA ARG A 169 10.12 2.99 24.32
C ARG A 169 11.55 3.48 24.27
N GLU A 170 12.23 3.36 25.40
CA GLU A 170 13.67 3.58 25.49
C GLU A 170 14.42 2.62 24.57
N VAL A 171 15.40 3.18 23.86
CA VAL A 171 16.24 2.46 22.92
C VAL A 171 17.71 2.57 23.33
N VAL A 172 18.42 1.45 23.33
CA VAL A 172 19.89 1.42 23.39
C VAL A 172 20.40 1.02 22.02
N ILE A 173 21.09 1.92 21.34
CA ILE A 173 21.70 1.64 20.04
C ILE A 173 23.16 1.25 20.27
N VAL A 174 23.49 0.00 19.96
CA VAL A 174 24.86 -0.50 20.03
C VAL A 174 25.55 -0.22 18.70
N ALA A 175 26.62 0.56 18.76
CA ALA A 175 27.44 1.02 17.65
C ALA A 175 28.88 0.52 17.81
N GLY A 176 29.66 0.50 16.73
CA GLY A 176 31.07 0.10 16.76
C GLY A 176 31.50 -0.72 15.55
N TYR A 177 32.81 -0.90 15.40
CA TYR A 177 33.43 -1.64 14.30
C TYR A 177 32.84 -3.07 14.15
N PRO A 178 32.80 -3.65 12.95
CA PRO A 178 32.46 -5.06 12.79
C PRO A 178 33.26 -5.97 13.73
N ASN A 179 32.68 -7.09 14.16
CA ASN A 179 33.32 -8.13 14.98
C ASN A 179 33.77 -7.75 16.41
N VAL A 180 33.56 -6.52 16.90
CA VAL A 180 33.85 -6.11 18.31
C VAL A 180 32.89 -6.69 19.37
N GLY A 181 32.19 -7.79 19.07
CA GLY A 181 31.30 -8.45 20.03
C GLY A 181 29.91 -7.83 20.26
N LYS A 182 29.49 -6.82 19.48
CA LYS A 182 28.16 -6.14 19.62
C LYS A 182 26.98 -7.10 19.65
N SER A 183 26.91 -8.06 18.73
CA SER A 183 25.80 -9.02 18.67
C SER A 183 25.82 -9.98 19.86
N THR A 184 27.00 -10.30 20.40
CA THR A 184 27.14 -11.08 21.64
C THR A 184 26.64 -10.28 22.84
N LEU A 185 26.98 -8.99 22.93
CA LEU A 185 26.48 -8.08 23.95
C LEU A 185 24.95 -7.99 23.89
N LEU A 186 24.39 -7.78 22.69
CA LEU A 186 22.94 -7.71 22.49
C LEU A 186 22.26 -8.99 22.98
N ARG A 187 22.76 -10.18 22.60
CA ARG A 187 22.21 -11.47 23.06
C ARG A 187 22.23 -11.63 24.57
N LYS A 188 23.30 -11.18 25.25
CA LYS A 188 23.41 -11.25 26.71
C LYS A 188 22.45 -10.31 27.43
N LEU A 189 22.14 -9.15 26.84
CA LEU A 189 21.26 -8.14 27.44
C LEU A 189 19.76 -8.43 27.23
N THR A 190 19.40 -9.31 26.30
CA THR A 190 18.01 -9.47 25.86
C THR A 190 17.43 -10.84 26.22
N LYS A 191 16.18 -10.88 26.70
CA LYS A 191 15.48 -12.12 27.10
C LYS A 191 15.27 -13.14 25.98
N SER A 192 15.22 -12.68 24.73
CA SER A 192 14.78 -13.46 23.57
C SER A 192 15.81 -13.41 22.45
N ASN A 193 15.77 -14.40 21.55
CA ASN A 193 16.63 -14.39 20.38
C ASN A 193 16.37 -13.09 19.58
N PRO A 194 17.40 -12.28 19.30
CA PRO A 194 17.23 -10.98 18.65
C PRO A 194 16.48 -11.09 17.33
N LYS A 195 15.46 -10.25 17.14
CA LYS A 195 14.71 -10.21 15.90
C LYS A 195 15.52 -9.52 14.83
N VAL A 196 15.78 -10.23 13.74
CA VAL A 196 16.48 -9.68 12.58
C VAL A 196 15.47 -8.93 11.72
N SER A 197 15.65 -7.62 11.58
CA SER A 197 14.77 -6.75 10.79
C SER A 197 15.55 -6.06 9.67
N PRO A 198 14.97 -5.93 8.46
CA PRO A 198 15.53 -5.02 7.48
C PRO A 198 15.51 -3.58 8.03
N TYR A 199 16.54 -2.82 7.72
CA TYR A 199 16.55 -1.37 7.93
C TYR A 199 16.72 -0.69 6.57
N PRO A 200 16.01 0.41 6.29
CA PRO A 200 16.14 1.14 5.03
C PRO A 200 17.60 1.44 4.66
N PHE A 201 17.99 1.07 3.44
CA PHE A 201 19.28 1.43 2.82
C PHE A 201 20.52 0.85 3.48
N THR A 202 20.36 -0.12 4.39
CA THR A 202 21.47 -0.90 4.92
C THR A 202 21.55 -2.22 4.17
N THR A 203 22.75 -2.60 3.73
CA THR A 203 23.01 -3.95 3.19
C THR A 203 22.95 -5.02 4.27
N LYS A 204 23.12 -4.62 5.53
CA LYS A 204 23.02 -5.49 6.70
C LYS A 204 21.67 -5.28 7.39
N LYS A 205 21.02 -6.38 7.76
CA LYS A 205 19.85 -6.35 8.64
C LYS A 205 20.29 -5.90 10.04
N ILE A 206 19.43 -5.17 10.73
CA ILE A 206 19.64 -4.82 12.13
C ILE A 206 19.07 -5.93 13.01
N GLN A 207 19.69 -6.14 14.18
CA GLN A 207 19.13 -7.01 15.20
C GLN A 207 18.48 -6.13 16.26
N VAL A 208 17.22 -6.45 16.59
CA VAL A 208 16.46 -5.76 17.62
C VAL A 208 16.08 -6.77 18.69
N GLY A 209 16.57 -6.57 19.90
CA GLY A 209 16.18 -7.35 21.08
C GLY A 209 15.49 -6.49 22.12
N VAL A 210 14.86 -7.13 23.10
CA VAL A 210 14.18 -6.44 24.21
C VAL A 210 14.72 -7.00 25.52
N THR A 211 15.09 -6.12 26.46
CA THR A 211 15.59 -6.48 27.79
C THR A 211 14.47 -6.96 28.71
N GLU A 212 14.85 -7.41 29.91
CA GLU A 212 13.93 -7.72 31.02
C GLU A 212 12.96 -6.57 31.31
N ASP A 213 13.49 -5.35 31.37
CA ASP A 213 12.79 -4.11 31.73
C ASP A 213 12.02 -3.48 30.55
N GLY A 214 12.03 -4.14 29.38
CA GLY A 214 11.29 -3.67 28.21
C GLY A 214 12.02 -2.66 27.33
N ILE A 215 13.31 -2.39 27.58
CA ILE A 215 14.18 -1.52 26.78
C ILE A 215 14.53 -2.22 25.47
N GLN A 216 14.52 -1.51 24.35
CA GLN A 216 14.86 -2.07 23.04
C GLN A 216 16.35 -1.87 22.74
N VAL A 217 17.07 -2.95 22.47
CA VAL A 217 18.49 -2.91 22.10
C VAL A 217 18.62 -3.13 20.59
N ILE A 218 19.28 -2.20 19.88
CA ILE A 218 19.46 -2.23 18.43
C ILE A 218 20.95 -2.38 18.09
N ASP A 219 21.33 -3.46 17.40
CA ASP A 219 22.67 -3.61 16.82
C ASP A 219 22.69 -3.01 15.40
N SER A 220 23.51 -1.97 15.20
CA SER A 220 23.45 -1.07 14.02
C SER A 220 24.73 -0.99 13.16
N PRO A 221 25.52 -2.08 12.99
CA PRO A 221 26.90 -2.02 12.51
C PRO A 221 27.05 -1.42 11.10
N GLY A 222 26.06 -1.56 10.23
CA GLY A 222 26.08 -0.97 8.88
C GLY A 222 25.55 0.46 8.79
N LEU A 223 24.80 0.90 9.81
CA LEU A 223 24.10 2.18 9.80
C LEU A 223 25.00 3.30 10.31
N LEU A 224 25.73 3.08 11.41
CA LEU A 224 26.50 4.13 12.06
C LEU A 224 27.94 4.22 11.55
N TYR A 225 28.55 3.11 11.14
CA TYR A 225 29.99 3.01 10.86
C TYR A 225 30.45 3.47 9.46
N ARG A 226 29.54 3.69 8.48
CA ARG A 226 29.96 4.10 7.12
C ARG A 226 30.32 5.58 7.03
N GLU A 227 31.52 5.91 6.56
CA GLU A 227 31.95 7.31 6.35
C GLU A 227 31.20 8.01 5.22
N LYS A 228 31.08 7.37 4.05
CA LYS A 228 30.35 7.91 2.89
C LYS A 228 28.94 7.33 2.83
N LYS A 229 27.97 8.15 3.23
CA LYS A 229 26.54 7.89 3.12
C LYS A 229 25.91 8.75 2.03
N ASN A 230 25.07 8.17 1.18
CA ASN A 230 24.26 8.94 0.23
C ASN A 230 23.15 9.73 0.96
N TRP A 231 22.46 10.63 0.27
CA TRP A 231 21.43 11.49 0.89
C TRP A 231 20.32 10.68 1.57
N ILE A 232 19.97 9.54 0.99
CA ILE A 232 18.92 8.65 1.46
C ILE A 232 19.34 7.93 2.75
N GLU A 233 20.55 7.40 2.78
CA GLU A 233 21.17 6.79 3.96
C GLU A 233 21.33 7.81 5.08
N LYS A 234 21.70 9.06 4.76
CA LYS A 234 21.76 10.16 5.74
C LYS A 234 20.39 10.45 6.35
N GLN A 235 19.33 10.46 5.54
CA GLN A 235 17.97 10.66 6.03
C GLN A 235 17.51 9.50 6.92
N ALA A 236 17.83 8.26 6.53
CA ALA A 236 17.52 7.09 7.35
C ALA A 236 18.28 7.10 8.69
N VAL A 237 19.55 7.51 8.71
CA VAL A 237 20.31 7.70 9.96
C VAL A 237 19.75 8.85 10.78
N ALA A 238 19.36 9.96 10.14
CA ALA A 238 18.72 11.09 10.83
C ALA A 238 17.41 10.67 11.50
N ALA A 239 16.69 9.69 10.94
CA ALA A 239 15.50 9.16 11.58
C ALA A 239 15.77 8.59 12.98
N LEU A 240 16.96 8.02 13.23
CA LEU A 240 17.33 7.53 14.58
C LEU A 240 17.32 8.63 15.64
N ARG A 241 17.47 9.90 15.27
CA ARG A 241 17.40 11.03 16.22
C ARG A 241 16.04 11.17 16.87
N HIS A 242 14.99 10.60 16.27
CA HIS A 242 13.65 10.58 16.82
C HIS A 242 13.43 9.48 17.86
N LEU A 243 14.38 8.56 18.03
CA LEU A 243 14.29 7.54 19.07
C LEU A 243 14.79 8.11 20.39
N LYS A 244 14.01 7.93 21.47
CA LYS A 244 14.43 8.28 22.83
C LYS A 244 15.39 7.21 23.32
N GLY A 245 16.67 7.54 23.46
CA GLY A 245 17.65 6.51 23.74
C GLY A 245 19.08 6.97 23.91
N VAL A 246 19.94 5.98 24.19
CA VAL A 246 21.38 6.15 24.37
C VAL A 246 22.12 5.36 23.29
N ILE A 247 23.21 5.93 22.76
CA ILE A 247 24.12 5.23 21.86
C ILE A 247 25.29 4.70 22.69
N VAL A 248 25.49 3.38 22.67
CA VAL A 248 26.64 2.71 23.29
C VAL A 248 27.63 2.35 22.20
N TYR A 249 28.79 2.98 22.21
CA TYR A 249 29.87 2.68 21.27
C TYR A 249 30.81 1.62 21.85
N VAL A 250 30.85 0.46 21.20
CA VAL A 250 31.72 -0.66 21.58
C VAL A 250 32.99 -0.60 20.74
N PHE A 251 34.14 -0.56 21.40
CA PHE A 251 35.45 -0.67 20.78
C PHE A 251 36.19 -1.86 21.36
N ASP A 252 37.00 -2.50 20.53
CA ASP A 252 37.93 -3.55 20.96
C ASP A 252 39.34 -2.94 20.91
N PRO A 253 40.04 -2.80 22.04
CA PRO A 253 41.38 -2.22 22.08
C PRO A 253 42.51 -3.20 21.74
N THR A 254 42.20 -4.43 21.33
CA THR A 254 43.18 -5.45 20.95
C THR A 254 43.75 -5.32 19.54
#